data_AF-Q9FSQ0-F1
#
_entry.id   AF-Q9FSQ0-F1
#
_cell.length_a   1.000
_cell.length_b   1.000
_cell.length_c   1.000
_cell.angle_alpha   90.00
_cell.angle_beta   90.00
_cell.angle_gamma   90.00
#
_symmetry.space_group_name_H-M   'P 1'
#
loop_
_entity.id
_entity.type
_entity.pdbx_description
1 polymer ?
#
loop_
_entity_poly.entity_id
_entity_poly.type
_entity_poly.pdbx_seq_one_letter_code
_entity_poly.pdbx_strand_id
1 'polypeptide(L)'
;MTTRSQIQPLPFRRTRMDAALAASSCQAVTDAIRDIYAQDMEKLNFEQLYRRVYEMVVNKHGELMYSEVATALTAEVEGLRTSLVAVADGGGGGGAFLRELLSKWRRHTEAVAAVRDMVMYMERTFVVTYRKVSVQELGVKLWRDGVVCSGDVMPRLVEAVRRERAAAAEPGELMAGVAEMLTKLGDKVLSQVMDASSVDDYSSASLEKSVSEYQ
;
A
#
# COMPACT_ATOMS: atom_id res chain seq x y z
N MET A 1 27.49 -57.29 21.83
CA MET A 1 27.67 -56.49 20.62
C MET A 1 26.30 -55.98 20.21
N THR A 2 25.99 -54.72 20.50
CA THR A 2 24.65 -54.14 20.31
C THR A 2 24.57 -53.53 18.92
N THR A 3 23.82 -54.15 18.02
CA THR A 3 23.63 -53.71 16.64
C THR A 3 22.83 -52.40 16.65
N ARG A 4 23.48 -51.30 16.30
CA ARG A 4 22.86 -49.97 16.22
C ARG A 4 22.06 -49.91 14.91
N SER A 5 20.74 -50.06 14.99
CA SER A 5 19.86 -49.93 13.82
C SER A 5 20.00 -48.52 13.23
N GLN A 6 20.52 -48.43 12.00
CA GLN A 6 20.52 -47.19 11.23
C GLN A 6 19.08 -46.86 10.83
N ILE A 7 18.59 -45.69 11.23
CA ILE A 7 17.32 -45.14 10.75
C ILE A 7 17.53 -44.77 9.28
N GLN A 8 16.92 -45.51 8.36
CA GLN A 8 16.82 -45.09 6.96
C GLN A 8 15.77 -43.99 6.86
N PRO A 9 16.11 -42.78 6.36
CA PRO A 9 15.11 -41.75 6.13
C PRO A 9 14.15 -42.22 5.04
N LEU A 10 12.85 -42.21 5.36
CA LEU A 10 11.80 -42.44 4.38
C LEU A 10 11.94 -41.42 3.23
N PRO A 11 11.74 -41.83 1.96
CA PRO A 11 11.83 -40.90 0.84
C PRO A 11 10.78 -39.80 1.00
N PHE A 12 11.24 -38.57 1.22
CA PHE A 12 10.39 -37.39 1.29
C PHE A 12 9.85 -37.10 -0.13
N ARG A 13 8.64 -37.58 -0.43
CA ARG A 13 7.93 -37.19 -1.66
C ARG A 13 7.49 -35.73 -1.51
N ARG A 14 8.24 -34.81 -2.11
CA ARG A 14 7.68 -33.50 -2.49
C ARG A 14 6.67 -33.74 -3.60
N THR A 15 5.38 -33.77 -3.26
CA THR A 15 4.34 -33.61 -4.27
C THR A 15 4.46 -32.19 -4.80
N ARG A 16 4.81 -32.05 -6.08
CA ARG A 16 4.83 -30.75 -6.75
C ARG A 16 3.41 -30.20 -6.74
N MET A 17 3.24 -28.98 -6.24
CA MET A 17 1.94 -28.30 -6.29
C MET A 17 1.44 -28.24 -7.73
N ASP A 18 0.18 -28.63 -7.95
CA ASP A 18 -0.46 -28.48 -9.24
C ASP A 18 -0.92 -27.03 -9.47
N ALA A 19 -1.21 -26.69 -10.73
CA ALA A 19 -1.58 -25.33 -11.10
C ALA A 19 -2.92 -24.88 -10.48
N ALA A 20 -3.85 -25.81 -10.24
CA ALA A 20 -5.17 -25.50 -9.71
C ALA A 20 -5.09 -25.10 -8.23
N LEU A 21 -4.28 -25.83 -7.45
CA LEU A 21 -4.02 -25.53 -6.05
C LEU A 21 -3.24 -24.22 -5.88
N ALA A 22 -2.30 -23.95 -6.79
CA ALA A 22 -1.57 -22.68 -6.82
C ALA A 22 -2.52 -21.51 -7.07
N ALA A 23 -3.39 -21.61 -8.08
CA ALA A 23 -4.39 -20.59 -8.38
C ALA A 23 -5.37 -20.37 -7.23
N SER A 24 -5.87 -21.46 -6.62
CA SER A 24 -6.74 -21.39 -5.44
C SER A 24 -6.06 -20.72 -4.24
N SER A 25 -4.76 -20.95 -4.04
CA SER A 25 -4.00 -20.32 -2.97
C SER A 25 -3.80 -18.83 -3.21
N CYS A 26 -3.50 -18.42 -4.45
CA CYS A 26 -3.45 -17.01 -4.82
C CYS A 26 -4.80 -16.34 -4.58
N GLN A 27 -5.89 -16.94 -5.06
CA GLN A 27 -7.24 -16.40 -4.89
C GLN A 27 -7.58 -16.18 -3.41
N ALA A 28 -7.31 -17.17 -2.55
CA ALA A 28 -7.56 -17.06 -1.12
C ALA A 28 -6.77 -15.92 -0.45
N VAL A 29 -5.53 -15.69 -0.89
CA VAL A 29 -4.69 -14.59 -0.39
C VAL A 29 -5.22 -13.24 -0.90
N THR A 30 -5.59 -13.14 -2.17
CA THR A 30 -6.19 -11.94 -2.75
C THR A 30 -7.51 -11.56 -2.07
N ASP A 31 -8.39 -12.53 -1.82
CA ASP A 31 -9.64 -12.32 -1.11
C ASP A 31 -9.38 -11.88 0.34
N ALA A 32 -8.41 -12.49 1.02
CA ALA A 32 -8.02 -12.06 2.36
C ALA A 32 -7.47 -10.62 2.39
N ILE A 33 -6.72 -10.19 1.37
CA ILE A 33 -6.27 -8.79 1.27
C ILE A 33 -7.48 -7.85 1.18
N ARG A 34 -8.48 -8.18 0.36
CA ARG A 34 -9.73 -7.41 0.29
C ARG A 34 -10.43 -7.34 1.64
N ASP A 35 -10.57 -8.47 2.34
CA ASP A 35 -11.21 -8.52 3.65
C ASP A 35 -10.44 -7.72 4.73
N ILE A 36 -9.10 -7.71 4.67
CA ILE A 36 -8.25 -6.88 5.52
C ILE A 36 -8.56 -5.39 5.29
N TYR A 37 -8.67 -4.93 4.03
CA TYR A 37 -9.02 -3.54 3.72
C TYR A 37 -10.47 -3.19 4.07
N ALA A 38 -11.38 -4.18 4.01
CA ALA A 38 -12.75 -4.05 4.50
C ALA A 38 -12.85 -4.00 6.04
N GLN A 39 -11.74 -4.22 6.75
CA GLN A 39 -11.66 -4.33 8.21
C GLN A 39 -12.44 -5.53 8.79
N ASP A 40 -12.68 -6.55 7.95
CA ASP A 40 -13.43 -7.77 8.27
C ASP A 40 -12.51 -8.91 8.72
N MET A 41 -11.48 -8.58 9.52
CA MET A 41 -10.39 -9.52 9.85
C MET A 41 -10.82 -10.69 10.74
N GLU A 42 -11.93 -10.59 11.46
CA GLU A 42 -12.45 -11.65 12.34
C GLU A 42 -12.77 -12.95 11.57
N LYS A 43 -13.04 -12.85 10.27
CA LYS A 43 -13.36 -13.98 9.40
C LYS A 43 -12.11 -14.69 8.88
N LEU A 44 -10.92 -14.10 9.07
CA LEU A 44 -9.68 -14.57 8.47
C LEU A 44 -8.99 -15.59 9.37
N ASN A 45 -8.61 -16.72 8.77
CA ASN A 45 -7.70 -17.67 9.40
C ASN A 45 -6.26 -17.40 8.96
N PHE A 46 -5.57 -16.53 9.70
CA PHE A 46 -4.18 -16.15 9.41
C PHE A 46 -3.22 -17.35 9.37
N GLU A 47 -3.44 -18.40 10.17
CA GLU A 47 -2.60 -19.59 10.14
C GLU A 47 -2.74 -20.34 8.81
N GLN A 48 -3.98 -20.52 8.33
CA GLN A 48 -4.24 -21.16 7.04
C GLN A 48 -3.71 -20.32 5.87
N LEU A 49 -3.89 -19.00 5.91
CA LEU A 49 -3.37 -18.08 4.89
C LEU A 49 -1.84 -18.11 4.84
N TYR A 50 -1.19 -18.03 6.00
CA TYR A 50 0.26 -18.15 6.12
C TYR A 50 0.77 -19.49 5.56
N ARG A 51 0.10 -20.60 5.88
CA ARG A 51 0.44 -21.93 5.38
C ARG A 51 0.37 -22.02 3.86
N ARG A 52 -0.68 -21.45 3.25
CA ARG A 52 -0.82 -21.37 1.78
C ARG A 52 0.33 -20.60 1.13
N VAL A 53 0.67 -19.44 1.69
CA VAL A 53 1.80 -18.63 1.18
C VAL A 53 3.12 -19.38 1.32
N TYR A 54 3.35 -20.04 2.46
CA TYR A 54 4.53 -20.89 2.68
C TYR A 54 4.62 -22.00 1.63
N GLU A 55 3.53 -22.75 1.41
CA GLU A 55 3.48 -23.84 0.43
C GLU A 55 3.77 -23.35 -0.99
N MET A 56 3.25 -22.17 -1.37
CA MET A 56 3.52 -21.54 -2.65
C MET A 56 5.01 -21.23 -2.85
N VAL A 57 5.65 -20.62 -1.85
CA VAL A 57 7.08 -20.28 -1.93
C VAL A 57 7.95 -21.54 -1.99
N VAL A 58 7.66 -22.55 -1.17
CA VAL A 58 8.41 -23.83 -1.15
C VAL A 58 8.30 -24.56 -2.49
N ASN A 59 7.13 -24.50 -3.13
CA ASN A 59 6.88 -25.08 -4.46
C ASN A 59 7.37 -24.20 -5.63
N LYS A 60 8.19 -23.18 -5.36
CA LYS A 60 8.80 -22.29 -6.38
C LYS A 60 7.79 -21.38 -7.10
N HIS A 61 6.62 -21.13 -6.51
CA HIS A 61 5.61 -20.19 -7.00
C HIS A 61 5.67 -18.83 -6.27
N GLY A 62 6.83 -18.46 -5.71
CA GLY A 62 7.00 -17.19 -4.99
C GLY A 62 6.81 -15.95 -5.86
N GLU A 63 7.24 -15.99 -7.12
CA GLU A 63 7.05 -14.87 -8.06
C GLU A 63 5.56 -14.62 -8.34
N LEU A 64 4.82 -15.70 -8.62
CA LEU A 64 3.38 -15.63 -8.83
C LEU A 64 2.68 -15.05 -7.60
N MET A 65 2.95 -15.60 -6.41
CA MET A 65 2.34 -15.12 -5.17
C MET A 65 2.67 -13.63 -4.89
N TYR A 66 3.93 -13.22 -5.09
CA TYR A 66 4.32 -11.82 -4.93
C TYR A 66 3.57 -10.89 -5.90
N SER A 67 3.45 -11.30 -7.17
CA SER A 67 2.73 -10.54 -8.19
C SER A 67 1.25 -10.38 -7.86
N GLU A 68 0.61 -11.45 -7.37
CA GLU A 68 -0.80 -11.42 -6.96
C GLU A 68 -1.02 -10.51 -5.75
N VAL A 69 -0.15 -10.59 -4.73
CA VAL A 69 -0.20 -9.67 -3.57
C VAL A 69 -0.01 -8.22 -4.01
N ALA A 70 0.95 -7.93 -4.88
CA ALA A 70 1.17 -6.59 -5.39
C ALA A 70 -0.03 -6.06 -6.19
N THR A 71 -0.64 -6.91 -7.01
CA THR A 71 -1.83 -6.56 -7.80
C THR A 71 -3.03 -6.30 -6.90
N ALA A 72 -3.25 -7.14 -5.91
CA ALA A 72 -4.33 -6.97 -4.93
C ALA A 72 -4.17 -5.67 -4.13
N LEU A 73 -2.97 -5.37 -3.61
CA LEU A 73 -2.69 -4.11 -2.91
C LEU A 73 -2.90 -2.89 -3.82
N THR A 74 -2.50 -2.99 -5.09
CA THR A 74 -2.72 -1.91 -6.07
C THR A 74 -4.21 -1.64 -6.27
N ALA A 75 -5.02 -2.69 -6.42
CA ALA A 75 -6.46 -2.56 -6.60
C ALA A 75 -7.15 -1.91 -5.38
N GLU A 76 -6.75 -2.27 -4.16
CA GLU A 76 -7.29 -1.65 -2.94
C GLU A 76 -6.91 -0.17 -2.83
N VAL A 77 -5.68 0.20 -3.17
CA VAL A 77 -5.22 1.61 -3.20
C VAL A 77 -6.01 2.43 -4.22
N GLU A 78 -6.26 1.89 -5.41
CA GLU A 78 -7.09 2.54 -6.44
C GLU A 78 -8.54 2.74 -5.95
N GLY A 79 -9.09 1.77 -5.22
CA GLY A 79 -10.40 1.90 -4.56
C GLY A 79 -10.43 3.00 -3.50
N LEU A 80 -9.39 3.08 -2.66
CA LEU A 80 -9.25 4.14 -1.65
C LEU A 80 -9.14 5.52 -2.31
N ARG A 81 -8.36 5.67 -3.40
CA ARG A 81 -8.26 6.92 -4.16
C ARG A 81 -9.63 7.32 -4.70
N THR A 82 -10.33 6.40 -5.36
CA THR A 82 -11.63 6.68 -5.98
C THR A 82 -12.64 7.17 -4.94
N SER A 83 -12.69 6.52 -3.77
CA SER A 83 -13.53 6.95 -2.65
C SER A 83 -13.12 8.31 -2.08
N LEU A 84 -11.82 8.62 -2.04
CA LEU A 84 -11.31 9.91 -1.54
C LEU A 84 -11.72 11.06 -2.47
N VAL A 85 -11.59 10.87 -3.78
CA VAL A 85 -11.96 11.88 -4.79
C VAL A 85 -13.46 12.18 -4.74
N ALA A 86 -14.30 11.15 -4.57
CA ALA A 86 -15.75 11.33 -4.42
C ALA A 86 -16.12 12.22 -3.21
N VAL A 87 -15.39 12.13 -2.09
CA VAL A 87 -15.59 13.00 -0.92
C VAL A 87 -15.22 14.45 -1.24
N ALA A 88 -14.15 14.66 -2.02
CA ALA A 88 -13.72 15.99 -2.43
C ALA A 88 -14.73 16.65 -3.39
N ASP A 89 -15.35 15.88 -4.28
CA ASP A 89 -16.36 16.37 -5.22
C ASP A 89 -17.71 16.67 -4.55
N GLY A 90 -18.01 16.00 -3.43
CA GLY A 90 -19.23 16.23 -2.64
C GLY A 90 -19.29 17.57 -1.89
N GLY A 91 -18.36 18.49 -2.13
CA GLY A 91 -18.34 19.82 -1.51
C GLY A 91 -17.80 19.85 -0.08
N GLY A 92 -17.15 18.77 0.38
CA GLY A 92 -16.43 18.75 1.65
C GLY A 92 -15.31 19.80 1.63
N GLY A 93 -15.31 20.73 2.59
CA GLY A 93 -14.24 21.73 2.73
C GLY A 93 -12.85 21.08 2.90
N GLY A 94 -11.78 21.87 2.72
CA GLY A 94 -10.39 21.37 2.73
C GLY A 94 -10.06 20.48 3.93
N GLY A 95 -10.45 20.88 5.15
CA GLY A 95 -10.24 20.06 6.35
C GLY A 95 -10.99 18.71 6.35
N ALA A 96 -12.15 18.60 5.70
CA ALA A 96 -12.86 17.32 5.57
C ALA A 96 -12.12 16.35 4.64
N PHE A 97 -11.59 16.87 3.53
CA PHE A 97 -10.73 16.10 2.63
C PHE A 97 -9.46 15.61 3.33
N LEU A 98 -8.76 16.46 4.09
CA LEU A 98 -7.54 16.08 4.81
C LEU A 98 -7.82 14.99 5.88
N ARG A 99 -8.92 15.10 6.61
CA ARG A 99 -9.32 14.08 7.59
C ARG A 99 -9.61 12.73 6.93
N GLU A 100 -10.29 12.74 5.80
CA GLU A 100 -10.56 11.51 5.04
C GLU A 100 -9.27 10.90 4.49
N LEU A 101 -8.36 11.72 3.96
CA LEU A 101 -7.04 11.28 3.48
C LEU A 101 -6.25 10.59 4.59
N LEU A 102 -6.17 11.18 5.78
CA LEU A 102 -5.48 10.59 6.93
C LEU A 102 -6.15 9.31 7.43
N SER A 103 -7.48 9.27 7.46
CA SER A 103 -8.25 8.06 7.83
C SER A 103 -7.93 6.90 6.88
N LYS A 104 -7.94 7.15 5.58
CA LYS A 104 -7.59 6.15 4.56
C LYS A 104 -6.12 5.76 4.60
N TRP A 105 -5.20 6.70 4.87
CA TRP A 105 -3.79 6.41 5.07
C TRP A 105 -3.58 5.46 6.26
N ARG A 106 -4.22 5.72 7.39
CA ARG A 106 -4.16 4.83 8.56
C ARG A 106 -4.64 3.42 8.21
N ARG A 107 -5.84 3.32 7.60
CA ARG A 107 -6.39 2.03 7.13
C ARG A 107 -5.41 1.29 6.22
N HIS A 108 -4.82 2.00 5.25
CA HIS A 108 -3.82 1.44 4.34
C HIS A 108 -2.59 0.92 5.09
N THR A 109 -2.03 1.69 6.02
CA THR A 109 -0.84 1.26 6.78
C THR A 109 -1.11 0.06 7.70
N GLU A 110 -2.27 0.01 8.34
CA GLU A 110 -2.70 -1.13 9.16
C GLU A 110 -2.90 -2.38 8.28
N ALA A 111 -3.55 -2.22 7.12
CA ALA A 111 -3.75 -3.31 6.17
C ALA A 111 -2.43 -3.85 5.63
N VAL A 112 -1.49 -2.99 5.23
CA VAL A 112 -0.15 -3.39 4.75
C VAL A 112 0.61 -4.16 5.85
N ALA A 113 0.51 -3.75 7.11
CA ALA A 113 1.12 -4.47 8.23
C ALA A 113 0.52 -5.87 8.39
N ALA A 114 -0.80 -6.01 8.34
CA ALA A 114 -1.48 -7.30 8.42
C ALA A 114 -1.13 -8.22 7.24
N VAL A 115 -1.06 -7.67 6.01
CA VAL A 115 -0.62 -8.42 4.82
C VAL A 115 0.82 -8.88 4.96
N ARG A 116 1.72 -8.03 5.48
CA ARG A 116 3.12 -8.39 5.74
C ARG A 116 3.23 -9.55 6.73
N ASP A 117 2.41 -9.57 7.79
CA ASP A 117 2.39 -10.67 8.75
C ASP A 117 1.85 -11.96 8.12
N MET A 118 0.80 -11.86 7.30
CA MET A 118 0.25 -12.98 6.54
C MET A 118 1.29 -13.60 5.58
N VAL A 119 2.09 -12.77 4.90
CA VAL A 119 3.09 -13.22 3.92
C VAL A 119 4.52 -13.28 4.47
N MET A 120 4.68 -13.31 5.80
CA MET A 120 5.97 -13.20 6.50
C MET A 120 7.06 -14.14 5.96
N TYR A 121 6.72 -15.38 5.60
CA TYR A 121 7.71 -16.31 5.05
C TYR A 121 8.22 -15.87 3.68
N MET A 122 7.33 -15.42 2.79
CA MET A 122 7.69 -14.88 1.48
C MET A 122 8.57 -13.64 1.62
N GLU A 123 8.22 -12.76 2.55
CA GLU A 123 8.98 -11.54 2.86
C GLU A 123 10.40 -11.86 3.32
N ARG A 124 10.58 -12.84 4.21
CA ARG A 124 11.90 -13.19 4.78
C ARG A 124 12.76 -14.06 3.87
N THR A 125 12.17 -14.72 2.88
CA THR A 125 12.88 -15.67 2.03
C THR A 125 12.92 -15.22 0.58
N PHE A 126 11.79 -15.28 -0.12
CA PHE A 126 11.67 -14.98 -1.54
C PHE A 126 12.05 -13.53 -1.84
N VAL A 127 11.47 -12.55 -1.14
CA VAL A 127 11.72 -11.13 -1.38
C VAL A 127 13.20 -10.79 -1.18
N VAL A 128 13.82 -11.28 -0.11
CA VAL A 128 15.26 -11.11 0.16
C VAL A 128 16.12 -11.78 -0.91
N THR A 129 15.83 -13.04 -1.25
CA THR A 129 16.62 -13.83 -2.20
C THR A 129 16.64 -13.22 -3.59
N TYR A 130 15.49 -12.74 -4.06
CA TYR A 130 15.33 -12.17 -5.39
C TYR A 130 15.38 -10.64 -5.42
N ARG A 131 15.75 -10.00 -4.30
CA ARG A 131 15.88 -8.53 -4.16
C ARG A 131 14.64 -7.77 -4.64
N LYS A 132 13.46 -8.30 -4.30
CA LYS A 132 12.19 -7.63 -4.58
C LYS A 132 11.96 -6.49 -3.59
N VAL A 133 11.06 -5.57 -3.95
CA VAL A 133 10.59 -4.53 -3.04
C VAL A 133 9.81 -5.20 -1.91
N SER A 134 10.13 -4.88 -0.65
CA SER A 134 9.41 -5.41 0.52
C SER A 134 7.93 -5.02 0.48
N VAL A 135 7.04 -5.82 1.08
CA VAL A 135 5.60 -5.49 1.14
C VAL A 135 5.38 -4.15 1.84
N GLN A 136 6.17 -3.86 2.88
CA GLN A 136 6.14 -2.57 3.57
C GLN A 136 6.49 -1.41 2.64
N GLU A 137 7.59 -1.51 1.89
CA GLU A 137 8.04 -0.47 0.97
C GLU A 137 7.10 -0.34 -0.23
N LEU A 138 6.56 -1.47 -0.72
CA LEU A 138 5.54 -1.49 -1.77
C LEU A 138 4.29 -0.73 -1.33
N GLY A 139 3.81 -0.96 -0.10
CA GLY A 139 2.67 -0.22 0.44
C GLY A 139 2.90 1.29 0.47
N VAL A 140 4.09 1.75 0.86
CA VAL A 140 4.46 3.18 0.84
C VAL A 140 4.49 3.72 -0.60
N LYS A 141 5.10 2.99 -1.54
CA LYS A 141 5.17 3.39 -2.96
C LYS A 141 3.79 3.47 -3.60
N LEU A 142 2.93 2.48 -3.38
CA LEU A 142 1.56 2.46 -3.92
C LEU A 142 0.75 3.64 -3.42
N TRP A 143 0.82 3.98 -2.13
CA TRP A 143 0.13 5.16 -1.60
C TRP A 143 0.68 6.46 -2.17
N ARG A 144 2.01 6.59 -2.20
CA ARG A 144 2.67 7.79 -2.71
C ARG A 144 2.32 8.04 -4.17
N ASP A 145 2.50 7.05 -5.02
CA ASP A 145 2.41 7.19 -6.47
C ASP A 145 0.96 7.07 -6.95
N GLY A 146 0.18 6.17 -6.33
CA GLY A 146 -1.21 5.90 -6.68
C GLY A 146 -2.24 6.83 -6.03
N VAL A 147 -1.94 7.44 -4.88
CA VAL A 147 -2.88 8.35 -4.17
C VAL A 147 -2.32 9.76 -4.07
N VAL A 148 -1.19 9.98 -3.41
CA VAL A 148 -0.77 11.36 -3.11
C VAL A 148 -0.31 12.11 -4.35
N CYS A 149 0.46 11.45 -5.22
CA CYS A 149 1.00 12.03 -6.45
C CYS A 149 0.10 11.83 -7.68
N SER A 150 -1.13 11.34 -7.48
CA SER A 150 -2.06 11.20 -8.58
C SER A 150 -2.57 12.56 -9.06
N GLY A 151 -2.87 12.68 -10.35
CA GLY A 151 -3.26 13.95 -10.98
C GLY A 151 -4.59 14.53 -10.45
N ASP A 152 -5.42 13.71 -9.82
CA ASP A 152 -6.72 14.07 -9.25
C ASP A 152 -6.65 14.43 -7.75
N VAL A 153 -5.69 13.90 -6.99
CA VAL A 153 -5.55 14.12 -5.54
C VAL A 153 -4.51 15.19 -5.22
N MET A 154 -3.36 15.21 -5.89
CA MET A 154 -2.28 16.16 -5.60
C MET A 154 -2.76 17.62 -5.61
N PRO A 155 -3.48 18.11 -6.65
CA PRO A 155 -3.96 19.50 -6.66
C PRO A 155 -4.94 19.80 -5.51
N ARG A 156 -5.79 18.83 -5.16
CA ARG A 156 -6.77 18.96 -4.06
C ARG A 156 -6.09 18.99 -2.71
N LEU A 157 -5.05 18.17 -2.52
CA LEU A 157 -4.24 18.16 -1.32
C LEU A 157 -3.54 19.49 -1.11
N VAL A 158 -2.89 20.02 -2.15
CA VAL A 158 -2.24 21.33 -2.10
C VAL A 158 -3.23 22.43 -1.70
N GLU A 159 -4.40 22.48 -2.34
CA GLU A 159 -5.42 23.49 -2.04
C GLU A 159 -6.01 23.31 -0.64
N ALA A 160 -6.25 22.08 -0.21
CA ALA A 160 -6.76 21.79 1.13
C ALA A 160 -5.76 22.20 2.22
N VAL A 161 -4.47 21.91 2.03
CA VAL A 161 -3.39 22.33 2.94
C VAL A 161 -3.27 23.85 2.98
N ARG A 162 -3.33 24.52 1.82
CA ARG A 162 -3.29 25.99 1.74
C ARG A 162 -4.41 26.63 2.54
N ARG A 163 -5.65 26.15 2.35
CA ARG A 163 -6.84 26.65 3.09
C ARG A 163 -6.73 26.40 4.58
N GLU A 164 -6.29 25.21 4.99
CA GLU A 164 -6.15 24.88 6.41
C GLU A 164 -5.10 25.77 7.10
N ARG A 165 -3.97 26.05 6.44
CA ARG A 165 -2.97 26.99 6.95
C ARG A 165 -3.47 28.43 7.03
N ALA A 166 -4.24 28.89 6.05
CA ALA A 166 -4.80 30.24 6.06
C ALA A 166 -5.89 30.42 7.14
N ALA A 167 -6.62 29.34 7.46
CA ALA A 167 -7.68 29.36 8.45
C ALA A 167 -7.19 29.24 9.90
N ALA A 168 -5.99 28.67 10.12
CA ALA A 168 -5.45 28.41 11.45
C ALA A 168 -4.30 29.37 11.79
N ALA A 169 -4.41 30.06 12.94
CA ALA A 169 -3.32 30.91 13.46
C ALA A 169 -2.10 30.09 13.89
N GLU A 170 -2.28 28.81 14.22
CA GLU A 170 -1.24 27.87 14.62
C GLU A 170 -1.46 26.50 13.94
N PRO A 171 -0.40 25.72 13.64
CA PRO A 171 -0.54 24.40 13.03
C PRO A 171 -1.32 23.44 13.94
N GLY A 172 -2.55 23.10 13.54
CA GLY A 172 -3.38 22.14 14.27
C GLY A 172 -2.93 20.68 14.10
N GLU A 173 -3.49 19.79 14.91
CA GLU A 173 -3.27 18.33 14.87
C GLU A 173 -3.44 17.73 13.46
N LEU A 174 -4.40 18.26 12.70
CA LEU A 174 -4.65 17.85 11.31
C LEU A 174 -3.44 18.10 10.40
N MET A 175 -2.82 19.28 10.50
CA MET A 175 -1.64 19.62 9.71
C MET A 175 -0.41 18.84 10.15
N ALA A 176 -0.26 18.56 11.45
CA ALA A 176 0.79 17.69 11.96
C ALA A 176 0.66 16.26 11.41
N GLY A 177 -0.56 15.70 11.39
CA GLY A 177 -0.83 14.38 10.80
C GLY A 177 -0.53 14.31 9.30
N VAL A 178 -0.88 15.35 8.55
CA VAL A 178 -0.55 15.46 7.11
C VAL A 178 0.97 15.51 6.91
N ALA A 179 1.69 16.33 7.68
CA ALA A 179 3.14 16.42 7.60
C ALA A 179 3.83 15.09 7.95
N GLU A 180 3.35 14.38 8.99
CA GLU A 180 3.86 13.06 9.36
C GLU A 180 3.65 12.05 8.22
N MET A 181 2.45 12.00 7.64
CA MET A 181 2.16 11.14 6.49
C MET A 181 3.13 11.46 5.33
N LEU A 182 3.25 12.72 4.93
CA LEU A 182 4.12 13.13 3.82
C LEU A 182 5.58 12.79 4.08
N THR A 183 6.06 12.94 5.32
CA THR A 183 7.41 12.54 5.72
C THR A 183 7.64 11.04 5.52
N LYS A 184 6.66 10.20 5.85
CA LYS A 184 6.74 8.74 5.60
C LYS A 184 6.77 8.38 4.11
N LEU A 185 6.23 9.25 3.23
CA LEU A 185 6.27 9.05 1.77
C LEU A 185 7.56 9.58 1.14
N GLY A 186 8.28 10.47 1.84
CA GLY A 186 9.61 10.95 1.51
C GLY A 186 9.69 12.48 1.33
N ASP A 187 10.87 13.03 1.60
CA ASP A 187 11.14 14.47 1.65
C ASP A 187 10.78 15.22 0.36
N LYS A 188 10.91 14.58 -0.80
CA LYS A 188 10.53 15.16 -2.10
C LYS A 188 9.02 15.42 -2.19
N VAL A 189 8.21 14.51 -1.66
CA VAL A 189 6.74 14.65 -1.67
C VAL A 189 6.31 15.71 -0.67
N LEU A 190 6.93 15.72 0.51
CA LEU A 190 6.72 16.75 1.51
C LEU A 190 7.02 18.14 0.93
N SER A 191 8.25 18.37 0.44
CA SER A 191 8.63 19.66 -0.17
C SER A 191 7.69 20.07 -1.29
N GLN A 192 7.36 19.16 -2.22
CA GLN A 192 6.42 19.46 -3.30
C GLN A 192 5.05 19.98 -2.81
N VAL A 193 4.44 19.34 -1.82
CA VAL A 193 3.14 19.77 -1.28
C VAL A 193 3.27 21.05 -0.48
N MET A 194 4.33 21.18 0.33
CA MET A 194 4.54 22.34 1.21
C MET A 194 4.85 23.60 0.40
N ASP A 195 5.68 23.49 -0.64
CA ASP A 195 6.06 24.60 -1.52
C ASP A 195 4.87 25.04 -2.36
N ALA A 196 4.16 24.11 -3.02
CA ALA A 196 2.99 24.43 -3.84
C ALA A 196 1.84 25.04 -3.03
N SER A 197 1.71 24.71 -1.74
CA SER A 197 0.69 25.28 -0.85
C SER A 197 1.07 26.63 -0.25
N SER A 198 2.32 27.08 -0.42
CA SER A 198 2.81 28.37 0.08
C SER A 198 2.75 29.48 -0.97
N VAL A 199 2.47 29.14 -2.23
CA VAL A 199 2.35 30.12 -3.32
C VAL A 199 0.93 30.68 -3.32
N ASP A 200 0.79 31.93 -2.85
CA ASP A 200 -0.38 32.76 -3.12
C ASP A 200 -0.41 33.07 -4.63
N ASP A 201 -1.35 32.51 -5.37
CA ASP A 201 -1.67 32.82 -6.78
C ASP A 201 -0.47 33.22 -7.66
N TYR A 202 0.26 32.22 -8.20
CA TYR A 202 0.75 32.41 -9.56
C TYR A 202 -0.46 32.27 -10.48
N SER A 203 -0.99 33.44 -10.87
CA SER A 203 -2.00 33.63 -11.91
C SER A 203 -2.00 32.52 -12.96
N SER A 204 -3.20 32.08 -13.35
CA SER A 204 -3.48 31.09 -14.41
C SER A 204 -2.71 31.30 -15.72
N ALA A 205 -2.06 32.45 -15.92
CA ALA A 205 -1.16 32.77 -17.02
C ALA A 205 0.19 32.02 -17.02
N SER A 206 0.70 31.50 -15.89
CA SER A 206 2.01 30.82 -15.85
C SER A 206 1.97 29.34 -16.25
N LEU A 207 0.80 28.69 -16.21
CA LEU A 207 0.66 27.30 -16.67
C LEU A 207 0.70 27.16 -18.20
N GLU A 208 0.26 28.17 -18.94
CA GLU A 208 0.33 28.13 -20.42
C GLU A 208 1.77 28.38 -20.94
N LYS A 209 2.59 29.16 -20.23
CA LYS A 209 3.99 29.38 -20.63
C LYS A 209 4.88 28.15 -20.43
N SER A 210 4.69 27.43 -19.33
CA SER A 210 5.51 26.23 -19.04
C SER A 210 5.21 25.04 -19.97
N VAL A 211 4.02 25.00 -20.59
CA VAL A 211 3.68 23.97 -21.59
C VAL A 211 4.24 24.34 -22.98
N SER A 212 4.40 25.64 -23.27
CA SER A 212 4.93 26.09 -24.56
C SER A 212 6.47 26.01 -24.65
N GLU A 213 7.19 26.07 -23.53
CA GLU A 213 8.67 26.00 -23.53
C GLU A 213 9.23 24.56 -23.58
N TYR A 214 8.36 23.53 -23.58
CA TYR A 214 8.73 22.12 -23.69
C TYR A 214 8.15 21.41 -24.94
N GLN A 215 7.83 22.18 -25.99
CA GLN A 215 7.68 21.70 -27.37
C GLN A 215 8.78 22.30 -28.25
#